data_AF-D3YCE8-F1
#
_entry.id   AF-D3YCE8-F1
#
_cell.length_a   1.000
_cell.length_b   1.000
_cell.length_c   1.000
_cell.angle_alpha   90.00
_cell.angle_beta   90.00
_cell.angle_gamma   90.00
#
_symmetry.space_group_name_H-M   'P 1'
#
loop_
_entity.id
_entity.type
_entity.pdbx_description
1 polymer ?
#
loop_
_entity_poly.entity_id
_entity_poly.type
_entity_poly.pdbx_seq_one_letter_code
_entity_poly.pdbx_strand_id
1 'polypeptide(L)'
;VDLREETHGFANSVPISWYIEHNAANAGKSSREVERDELERLNNLRGNETTFEPLGNSDKQRLKPVTIMPRFMETEREAAEKLGFEYERFAAADMQFPAPEVVDDFIIFVANIPDNAWFHVHCEAGNGRT
;
A
#
# COMPACT_ATOMS: atom_id res chain seq x y z
N VAL A 1 5.08 -5.73 -6.86
CA VAL A 1 5.89 -4.53 -6.61
C VAL A 1 4.94 -3.42 -6.24
N ASP A 2 4.90 -3.13 -4.95
CA ASP A 2 4.03 -2.11 -4.38
C ASP A 2 4.81 -0.79 -4.31
N LEU A 3 4.28 0.25 -4.96
CA LEU A 3 4.88 1.59 -5.02
C LEU A 3 4.29 2.58 -4.02
N ARG A 4 3.45 2.13 -3.09
CA ARG A 4 2.65 3.03 -2.27
C ARG A 4 3.44 3.51 -1.06
N GLU A 5 3.58 4.82 -0.84
CA GLU A 5 4.13 5.33 0.43
C GLU A 5 3.07 5.36 1.53
N GLU A 6 1.80 5.56 1.16
CA GLU A 6 0.70 5.57 2.10
C GLU A 6 0.51 4.20 2.78
N THR A 7 0.19 4.25 4.07
CA THR A 7 -0.13 3.07 4.86
C THR A 7 -1.42 2.43 4.37
N HIS A 8 -1.42 1.14 4.06
CA HIS A 8 -2.58 0.43 3.53
C HIS A 8 -2.66 -1.02 4.00
N GLY A 9 -3.54 -1.84 3.43
CA GLY A 9 -3.66 -3.26 3.77
C GLY A 9 -5.10 -3.72 3.70
N PHE A 10 -5.41 -4.83 4.36
CA PHE A 10 -6.72 -5.48 4.27
C PHE A 10 -7.37 -5.64 5.64
N ALA A 11 -8.64 -5.25 5.71
CA ALA A 11 -9.53 -5.44 6.86
C ALA A 11 -10.68 -6.38 6.47
N ASN A 12 -10.67 -7.63 6.95
CA ASN A 12 -11.57 -8.70 6.47
C ASN A 12 -11.62 -8.79 4.92
N SER A 13 -10.45 -8.73 4.27
CA SER A 13 -10.30 -8.71 2.80
C SER A 13 -10.81 -7.44 2.09
N VAL A 14 -11.26 -6.42 2.81
CA VAL A 14 -11.52 -5.08 2.24
C VAL A 14 -10.19 -4.34 2.15
N PRO A 15 -9.73 -3.92 0.95
CA PRO A 15 -8.54 -3.08 0.82
C PRO A 15 -8.82 -1.68 1.39
N ILE A 16 -7.92 -1.21 2.25
CA ILE A 16 -8.05 0.07 2.94
C ILE A 16 -6.71 0.83 2.92
N SER A 17 -6.77 2.15 3.05
CA SER A 17 -5.60 3.00 3.21
C SER A 17 -5.88 4.12 4.21
N TRP A 18 -4.82 4.59 4.89
CA TRP A 18 -4.88 5.75 5.79
C TRP A 18 -4.57 7.00 4.99
N TYR A 19 -5.62 7.58 4.43
CA TYR A 19 -5.51 8.83 3.68
C TYR A 19 -5.25 10.03 4.59
N ILE A 20 -4.27 10.85 4.23
CA ILE A 20 -4.17 12.25 4.64
C ILE A 20 -4.09 13.12 3.39
N GLU A 21 -4.25 14.44 3.52
CA GLU A 21 -4.09 15.34 2.38
C GLU A 21 -2.73 15.11 1.69
N HIS A 22 -2.78 14.92 0.37
CA HIS A 22 -1.63 14.56 -0.48
C HIS A 22 -0.95 13.21 -0.19
N ASN A 23 -1.56 12.32 0.60
CA ASN A 23 -0.97 11.01 0.95
C ASN A 23 0.43 11.09 1.59
N ALA A 24 0.81 12.24 2.15
CA ALA A 24 2.17 12.51 2.64
C ALA A 24 2.42 12.03 4.08
N ALA A 25 1.61 11.11 4.62
CA ALA A 25 1.67 10.71 6.04
C ALA A 25 3.01 10.07 6.42
N ASN A 26 3.71 9.55 5.41
CA ASN A 26 4.92 8.78 5.54
C ASN A 26 6.11 9.43 4.83
N ALA A 27 5.99 10.71 4.44
CA ALA A 27 7.04 11.45 3.76
C ALA A 27 8.38 11.33 4.50
N GLY A 28 9.39 10.83 3.79
CA GLY A 28 10.76 10.66 4.30
C GLY A 28 11.00 9.42 5.16
N LYS A 29 10.01 8.51 5.28
CA LYS A 29 10.20 7.18 5.87
C LYS A 29 10.72 6.20 4.81
N SER A 30 11.56 5.26 5.24
CA SER A 30 11.95 4.11 4.40
C SER A 30 10.77 3.13 4.23
N SER A 31 10.82 2.28 3.19
CA SER A 31 9.81 1.21 2.99
C SER A 31 9.57 0.37 4.24
N ARG A 32 10.65 0.02 4.95
CA ARG A 32 10.56 -0.77 6.20
C ARG A 32 9.86 -0.03 7.33
N GLU A 33 10.08 1.28 7.44
CA GLU A 33 9.40 2.10 8.46
C GLU A 33 7.91 2.27 8.14
N VAL A 34 7.56 2.38 6.86
CA VAL A 34 6.18 2.40 6.39
C VAL A 34 5.49 1.06 6.69
N GLU A 35 6.10 -0.07 6.33
CA GLU A 35 5.54 -1.41 6.63
C GLU A 35 5.35 -1.64 8.14
N ARG A 36 6.22 -1.06 8.98
CA ARG A 36 6.06 -1.13 10.44
C ARG A 36 4.87 -0.27 10.94
N ASP A 37 4.73 0.95 10.45
CA ASP A 37 3.59 1.83 10.75
C ASP A 37 2.28 1.18 10.29
N GLU A 38 2.29 0.54 9.12
CA GLU A 38 1.20 -0.25 8.57
C GLU A 38 0.75 -1.37 9.50
N LEU A 39 1.68 -2.22 9.92
CA LEU A 39 1.38 -3.31 10.83
C LEU A 39 0.79 -2.81 12.16
N GLU A 40 1.32 -1.71 12.70
CA GLU A 40 0.80 -1.11 13.93
C GLU A 40 -0.63 -0.60 13.77
N ARG A 41 -0.92 0.16 12.71
CA ARG A 41 -2.25 0.71 12.44
C ARG A 41 -3.29 -0.37 12.16
N LEU A 42 -2.92 -1.38 11.37
CA LEU A 42 -3.78 -2.52 11.09
C LEU A 42 -4.15 -3.25 12.40
N ASN A 43 -3.16 -3.52 13.27
CA ASN A 43 -3.43 -4.16 14.55
C ASN A 43 -4.33 -3.32 15.48
N ASN A 44 -4.14 -2.00 15.51
CA ASN A 44 -4.97 -1.09 16.28
C ASN A 44 -6.43 -1.03 15.78
N LEU A 45 -6.67 -1.35 14.51
CA LEU A 45 -8.02 -1.39 13.94
C LEU A 45 -8.81 -2.64 14.33
N ARG A 46 -8.11 -3.73 14.71
CA ARG A 46 -8.72 -5.03 14.98
C ARG A 46 -9.70 -4.95 16.15
N GLY A 47 -10.93 -5.35 15.89
CA GLY A 47 -12.01 -5.40 16.88
C GLY A 47 -12.67 -4.06 17.17
N ASN A 48 -12.27 -2.98 16.46
CA ASN A 48 -12.89 -1.67 16.58
C ASN A 48 -13.83 -1.42 15.39
N GLU A 49 -15.10 -1.15 15.66
CA GLU A 49 -16.05 -0.79 14.61
C GLU A 49 -15.57 0.49 13.90
N THR A 50 -15.39 0.40 12.59
CA THR A 50 -14.85 1.47 11.75
C THR A 50 -15.66 1.58 10.47
N THR A 51 -15.94 2.80 10.04
CA THR A 51 -16.51 3.10 8.72
C THR A 51 -15.40 3.49 7.76
N PHE A 52 -15.29 2.74 6.66
CA PHE A 52 -14.39 3.04 5.55
C PHE A 52 -15.16 3.79 4.48
N GLU A 53 -14.64 4.95 4.08
CA GLU A 53 -15.25 5.87 3.14
C GLU A 53 -14.52 5.82 1.80
N PRO A 54 -15.22 5.71 0.65
CA PRO A 54 -14.57 5.86 -0.64
C PRO A 54 -14.10 7.30 -0.84
N LEU A 55 -12.92 7.46 -1.43
CA LEU A 55 -12.30 8.75 -1.65
C LEU A 55 -12.31 9.15 -3.13
N GLY A 56 -12.53 10.43 -3.41
CA GLY A 56 -12.61 10.94 -4.79
C GLY A 56 -13.98 10.74 -5.46
N ASN A 57 -14.24 11.51 -6.51
CA ASN A 57 -15.55 11.58 -7.14
C ASN A 57 -15.93 10.30 -7.88
N SER A 58 -14.95 9.64 -8.53
CA SER A 58 -15.18 8.37 -9.24
C SER A 58 -15.60 7.26 -8.28
N ASP A 59 -14.88 7.11 -7.17
CA ASP A 59 -15.13 6.01 -6.24
C ASP A 59 -16.40 6.23 -5.46
N LYS A 60 -16.70 7.48 -5.06
CA LYS A 60 -17.98 7.83 -4.44
C LYS A 60 -19.21 7.56 -5.33
N GLN A 61 -19.04 7.48 -6.66
CA GLN A 61 -20.12 7.10 -7.57
C GLN A 61 -20.32 5.58 -7.66
N ARG A 62 -19.28 4.79 -7.36
CA ARG A 62 -19.26 3.34 -7.60
C ARG A 62 -19.32 2.52 -6.30
N LEU A 63 -18.77 3.07 -5.23
CA LEU A 63 -18.61 2.44 -3.93
C LEU A 63 -19.46 3.16 -2.90
N LYS A 64 -19.90 2.41 -1.89
CA LYS A 64 -20.59 2.94 -0.72
C LYS A 64 -19.70 2.80 0.50
N PRO A 65 -19.88 3.65 1.52
CA PRO A 65 -19.19 3.45 2.79
C PRO A 65 -19.52 2.08 3.38
N VAL A 66 -18.51 1.48 4.01
CA VAL A 66 -18.64 0.15 4.62
C VAL A 66 -18.25 0.26 6.09
N THR A 67 -19.19 -0.07 6.97
CA THR A 67 -18.94 -0.17 8.42
C THR A 67 -18.73 -1.63 8.79
N ILE A 68 -17.56 -1.94 9.33
CA ILE A 68 -17.24 -3.27 9.83
C ILE A 68 -16.48 -3.18 11.15
N MET A 69 -16.56 -4.24 11.95
CA MET A 69 -15.66 -4.49 13.06
C MET A 69 -14.66 -5.58 12.60
N PRO A 70 -13.49 -5.19 12.07
CA PRO A 70 -12.61 -6.15 11.42
C PRO A 70 -11.97 -7.08 12.45
N ARG A 71 -11.88 -8.36 12.11
CA ARG A 71 -11.27 -9.40 12.97
C ARG A 71 -10.00 -9.95 12.35
N PHE A 72 -9.92 -9.94 11.02
CA PHE A 72 -8.77 -10.36 10.25
C PHE A 72 -8.13 -9.12 9.63
N MET A 73 -6.85 -8.94 9.96
CA MET A 73 -6.01 -7.88 9.41
C MET A 73 -4.86 -8.53 8.68
N GLU A 74 -4.50 -7.99 7.53
CA GLU A 74 -3.49 -8.56 6.66
C GLU A 74 -2.75 -7.42 5.95
N THR A 75 -1.42 -7.49 5.93
CA THR A 75 -0.61 -6.58 5.11
C THR A 75 -0.63 -7.02 3.65
N GLU A 76 -0.29 -6.13 2.72
CA GLU A 76 -0.24 -6.53 1.31
C GLU A 76 0.84 -7.59 1.04
N ARG A 77 1.97 -7.52 1.75
CA ARG A 77 3.01 -8.57 1.74
C ARG A 77 2.43 -9.94 2.10
N GLU A 78 1.71 -10.02 3.22
CA GLU A 78 1.10 -11.28 3.67
C GLU A 78 0.08 -11.82 2.63
N ALA A 79 -0.73 -10.94 2.04
CA ALA A 79 -1.71 -11.31 1.02
C ALA A 79 -1.02 -11.82 -0.26
N ALA A 80 0.01 -11.12 -0.73
CA ALA A 80 0.77 -11.47 -1.93
C ALA A 80 1.49 -12.81 -1.77
N GLU A 81 2.19 -12.99 -0.65
CA GLU A 81 2.94 -14.23 -0.35
C GLU A 81 2.00 -15.44 -0.23
N LYS A 82 0.81 -15.28 0.36
CA LYS A 82 -0.22 -16.35 0.41
C LYS A 82 -0.71 -16.79 -0.96
N LEU A 83 -0.69 -15.88 -1.94
CA LEU A 83 -1.06 -16.14 -3.32
C LEU A 83 0.13 -16.65 -4.18
N GLY A 84 1.32 -16.79 -3.58
CA GLY A 84 2.52 -17.30 -4.25
C GLY A 84 3.30 -16.24 -5.00
N PHE A 85 3.06 -14.94 -4.74
CA PHE A 85 3.87 -13.87 -5.26
C PHE A 85 5.06 -13.59 -4.33
N GLU A 86 6.20 -13.27 -4.92
CA GLU A 86 7.23 -12.51 -4.22
C GLU A 86 6.78 -11.05 -4.09
N TYR A 87 7.18 -10.39 -3.00
CA TYR A 87 6.73 -9.04 -2.69
C TYR A 87 7.89 -8.12 -2.35
N GLU A 88 7.90 -6.96 -2.99
CA GLU A 88 8.87 -5.89 -2.76
C GLU A 88 8.14 -4.54 -2.69
N ARG A 89 8.56 -3.70 -1.75
CA ARG A 89 7.93 -2.41 -1.42
C ARG A 89 8.90 -1.27 -1.70
N PHE A 90 8.44 -0.31 -2.51
CA PHE A 90 9.13 0.96 -2.73
C PHE A 90 8.19 2.09 -2.31
N ALA A 91 8.44 2.70 -1.16
CA ALA A 91 7.58 3.77 -0.63
C ALA A 91 7.72 5.06 -1.46
N ALA A 92 7.02 5.13 -2.60
CA ALA A 92 6.97 6.31 -3.46
C ALA A 92 5.76 7.19 -3.13
N ALA A 93 6.06 8.42 -2.72
CA ALA A 93 5.06 9.43 -2.42
C ALA A 93 4.13 9.70 -3.61
N ASP A 94 2.86 9.94 -3.31
CA ASP A 94 1.85 10.17 -4.34
C ASP A 94 2.01 11.55 -5.01
N MET A 95 1.58 11.66 -6.29
CA MET A 95 1.59 12.89 -7.09
C MET A 95 2.95 13.59 -7.29
N GLN A 96 4.07 12.93 -6.98
CA GLN A 96 5.41 13.46 -7.20
C GLN A 96 6.37 12.39 -7.72
N PHE A 97 7.53 12.83 -8.22
CA PHE A 97 8.58 11.91 -8.63
C PHE A 97 9.13 11.16 -7.39
N PRO A 98 9.43 9.85 -7.48
CA PRO A 98 10.01 9.11 -6.36
C PRO A 98 11.31 9.75 -5.87
N ALA A 99 11.55 9.69 -4.56
CA ALA A 99 12.80 10.19 -3.99
C ALA A 99 14.01 9.44 -4.60
N PRO A 100 15.18 10.09 -4.78
CA PRO A 100 16.36 9.45 -5.37
C PRO A 100 16.73 8.12 -4.70
N GLU A 101 16.59 8.04 -3.38
CA GLU A 101 16.88 6.83 -2.60
C GLU A 101 15.96 5.66 -2.98
N VAL A 102 14.68 5.95 -3.23
CA VAL A 102 13.69 4.94 -3.67
C VAL A 102 14.01 4.45 -5.09
N VAL A 103 14.49 5.35 -5.96
CA VAL A 103 14.94 4.98 -7.32
C VAL A 103 16.19 4.11 -7.26
N ASP A 104 17.16 4.46 -6.42
CA ASP A 104 18.38 3.67 -6.23
C ASP A 104 18.07 2.26 -5.71
N ASP A 105 17.19 2.14 -4.71
CA ASP A 105 16.73 0.85 -4.18
C ASP A 105 16.05 0.01 -5.28
N PHE A 106 15.22 0.62 -6.13
CA PHE A 106 14.58 -0.06 -7.25
C PHE A 106 15.58 -0.56 -8.29
N ILE A 107 16.56 0.27 -8.66
CA ILE A 107 17.62 -0.13 -9.62
C ILE A 107 18.42 -1.31 -9.07
N ILE A 108 18.79 -1.26 -7.79
CA ILE A 108 19.50 -2.35 -7.12
C ILE A 108 18.66 -3.63 -7.13
N PHE A 109 17.37 -3.52 -6.80
CA PHE A 109 16.44 -4.65 -6.86
C PHE A 109 16.37 -5.26 -8.26
N VAL A 110 16.11 -4.45 -9.30
CA VAL A 110 16.02 -4.94 -10.69
C VAL A 110 17.34 -5.55 -11.16
N ALA A 111 18.50 -5.05 -10.72
CA ALA A 111 19.80 -5.62 -11.06
C ALA A 111 20.05 -7.03 -10.47
N ASN A 112 19.27 -7.46 -9.47
CA ASN A 112 19.46 -8.72 -8.75
C ASN A 112 18.33 -9.74 -8.98
N ILE A 113 17.34 -9.45 -9.83
CA ILE A 113 16.26 -10.39 -10.14
C ILE A 113 16.65 -11.39 -11.26
N PRO A 114 16.03 -12.58 -11.31
CA PRO A 114 16.20 -13.52 -12.42
C PRO A 114 15.71 -12.97 -13.77
N ASP A 115 16.37 -13.33 -14.86
CA ASP A 115 16.04 -12.88 -16.23
C ASP A 115 14.59 -13.17 -16.67
N ASN A 116 13.95 -14.18 -16.06
CA ASN A 116 12.59 -14.60 -16.38
C ASN A 116 11.54 -14.08 -15.37
N ALA A 117 11.90 -13.13 -14.51
CA ALA A 117 10.97 -12.55 -13.56
C ALA A 117 9.86 -11.74 -14.27
N TRP A 118 8.65 -11.80 -13.72
CA TRP A 118 7.52 -10.97 -14.14
C TRP A 118 7.21 -9.93 -13.07
N PHE A 119 7.13 -8.67 -13.47
CA PHE A 119 6.72 -7.59 -12.58
C PHE A 119 5.23 -7.28 -12.72
N HIS A 120 4.51 -7.40 -11.60
CA HIS A 120 3.25 -6.71 -11.42
C HIS A 120 3.52 -5.48 -10.55
N VAL A 121 3.46 -4.29 -11.16
CA VAL A 121 3.67 -3.01 -10.51
C VAL A 121 2.32 -2.33 -10.34
N HIS A 122 2.06 -1.75 -9.17
CA HIS A 122 0.84 -0.98 -8.92
C HIS A 122 1.10 0.15 -7.92
N CYS A 123 0.15 1.09 -7.88
CA CYS A 123 0.00 2.09 -6.83
C CYS A 123 -1.48 2.15 -6.45
N GLU A 124 -1.97 3.28 -5.91
CA GLU A 124 -3.40 3.42 -5.61
C GLU A 124 -4.28 3.39 -6.88
N ALA A 125 -3.90 4.16 -7.91
CA ALA A 125 -4.72 4.34 -9.12
C ALA A 125 -4.15 3.70 -10.39
N GLY A 126 -2.95 3.09 -10.32
CA GLY A 126 -2.26 2.53 -11.48
C GLY A 126 -1.95 3.55 -12.57
N ASN A 127 -1.54 4.77 -12.20
CA ASN A 127 -1.34 5.88 -13.14
C ASN A 127 0.01 6.61 -12.99
N GLY A 128 0.17 7.47 -11.98
CA GLY A 128 1.37 8.31 -11.89
C GLY A 128 2.64 7.57 -11.46
N ARG A 129 2.51 6.70 -10.46
CA ARG A 129 3.63 5.93 -9.88
C ARG A 129 3.92 4.64 -10.66
N THR A 130 2.87 3.95 -11.13
CA THR A 130 2.94 2.69 -11.90
C THR A 130 3.41 2.93 -13.32
#